data_AF-A0A960MVL3-F1
#
_entry.id   AF-A0A960MVL3-F1
#
_cell.length_a   1.000
_cell.length_b   1.000
_cell.length_c   1.000
_cell.angle_alpha   90.00
_cell.angle_beta   90.00
_cell.angle_gamma   90.00
#
_symmetry.space_group_name_H-M   'P 1'
#
loop_
_entity.id
_entity.type
_entity.pdbx_description
1 polymer ?
#
loop_
_entity_poly.entity_id
_entity_poly.type
_entity_poly.pdbx_seq_one_letter_code
_entity_poly.pdbx_strand_id
1 'polypeptide(L)'
;MHPLHQQIQKLKSFAGSPGEFWIELLGNLRQLAGAETATMMRVPDVAAGRDWQPLSRENGGIGPFSEGWRLLADRASEHGVAHKEHRLAVSLDAEGKPAAVALFTLPEKADAQAIGMMLCAYSDLPDHFLRNKSVDSGDRKAARFATVLDLGLTLQAGEKFGQSGMQLCNELASRFGADRVSLGWLRGRAIKVAAISHTEKIEKRAEIVSELEAAMEEAIDQDDEIVFPPGEKSSQI
;
A
#
# COMPACT_ATOMS: atom_id res chain seq x y z
N MET A 1 31.36 3.32 10.43
CA MET A 1 30.00 3.32 9.84
C MET A 1 28.99 3.52 10.94
N HIS A 2 28.06 4.46 10.80
CA HIS A 2 27.06 4.78 11.83
C HIS A 2 26.06 3.61 11.96
N PRO A 3 25.65 3.19 13.17
CA PRO A 3 24.70 2.09 13.39
C PRO A 3 23.37 2.21 12.60
N LEU A 4 22.93 3.44 12.30
CA LEU A 4 21.75 3.69 11.48
C LEU A 4 21.88 3.23 10.02
N HIS A 5 23.08 3.35 9.43
CA HIS A 5 23.30 2.87 8.06
C HIS A 5 23.09 1.35 7.97
N GLN A 6 23.47 0.62 9.02
CA GLN A 6 23.24 -0.83 9.08
C GLN A 6 21.75 -1.17 9.27
N GLN A 7 20.99 -0.38 10.02
CA GLN A 7 19.54 -0.57 10.14
C GLN A 7 18.83 -0.36 8.80
N ILE A 8 19.21 0.67 8.05
CA ILE A 8 18.63 0.93 6.73
C ILE A 8 19.01 -0.15 5.72
N GLN A 9 20.24 -0.66 5.75
CA GLN A 9 20.63 -1.78 4.88
C GLN A 9 19.86 -3.07 5.23
N LYS A 10 19.48 -3.29 6.49
CA LYS A 10 18.63 -4.43 6.89
C LYS A 10 17.20 -4.34 6.33
N LEU A 11 16.72 -3.15 5.97
CA LEU A 11 15.42 -3.01 5.29
C LEU A 11 15.41 -3.64 3.89
N LYS A 12 16.59 -3.80 3.25
CA LYS A 12 16.68 -4.53 1.98
C LYS A 12 16.29 -6.00 2.11
N SER A 13 16.45 -6.60 3.30
CA SER A 13 16.05 -7.97 3.61
C SER A 13 14.80 -8.02 4.51
N PHE A 14 13.95 -6.98 4.49
CA PHE A 14 12.77 -6.92 5.33
C PHE A 14 11.74 -7.99 4.94
N ALA A 15 11.36 -8.84 5.90
CA ALA A 15 10.44 -9.96 5.68
C ALA A 15 8.96 -9.63 5.97
N GLY A 16 8.68 -8.48 6.60
CA GLY A 16 7.33 -8.10 7.04
C GLY A 16 6.37 -7.72 5.92
N SER A 17 5.19 -7.25 6.29
CA SER A 17 4.17 -6.76 5.36
C SER A 17 4.60 -5.43 4.72
N PRO A 18 4.08 -5.09 3.53
CA PRO A 18 4.41 -3.81 2.90
C PRO A 18 4.01 -2.57 3.73
N GLY A 19 2.93 -2.65 4.50
CA GLY A 19 2.53 -1.55 5.40
C GLY A 19 3.55 -1.32 6.52
N GLU A 20 4.04 -2.41 7.13
CA GLU A 20 5.09 -2.34 8.15
C GLU A 20 6.40 -1.82 7.56
N PHE A 21 6.73 -2.20 6.32
CA PHE A 21 7.91 -1.70 5.62
C PHE A 21 7.91 -0.17 5.51
N TRP A 22 6.81 0.45 5.08
CA TRP A 22 6.73 1.91 4.93
C TRP A 22 6.85 2.64 6.28
N ILE A 23 6.27 2.09 7.34
CA ILE A 23 6.36 2.63 8.70
C ILE A 23 7.82 2.58 9.20
N GLU A 24 8.45 1.42 9.06
CA GLU A 24 9.85 1.21 9.45
C GLU A 24 10.80 2.08 8.63
N LEU A 25 10.60 2.16 7.30
CA LEU A 25 11.40 3.02 6.43
C LEU A 25 11.30 4.48 6.84
N LEU A 26 10.09 5.00 7.05
CA LEU A 26 9.88 6.38 7.48
C LEU A 26 10.56 6.66 8.84
N GLY A 27 10.44 5.73 9.80
CA GLY A 27 11.08 5.83 11.10
C GLY A 27 12.62 5.91 10.99
N ASN A 28 13.21 5.02 10.18
CA ASN A 28 14.65 4.99 9.96
C ASN A 28 15.16 6.25 9.22
N LEU A 29 14.44 6.71 8.19
CA LEU A 29 14.80 7.94 7.46
C LEU A 29 14.69 9.18 8.36
N ARG A 30 13.64 9.28 9.19
CA ARG A 30 13.49 10.38 10.16
C ARG A 30 14.67 10.43 11.12
N GLN A 31 15.05 9.29 11.68
CA GLN A 31 16.17 9.21 12.62
C GLN A 31 17.50 9.52 11.93
N LEU A 32 17.69 9.10 10.68
CA LEU A 32 18.88 9.44 9.90
C LEU A 32 18.96 10.93 9.58
N ALA A 33 17.81 11.53 9.24
CA ALA A 33 17.71 12.96 8.98
C ALA A 33 17.88 13.82 10.24
N GLY A 34 17.81 13.23 11.44
CA GLY A 34 17.69 13.99 12.68
C GLY A 34 16.44 14.88 12.70
N ALA A 35 15.38 14.46 12.00
CA ALA A 35 14.18 15.25 11.80
C ALA A 35 13.26 15.21 13.04
N GLU A 36 12.71 16.36 13.39
CA GLU A 36 11.75 16.51 14.48
C GLU A 36 10.49 15.72 14.17
N THR A 37 10.00 15.80 12.93
CA THR A 37 8.79 15.12 12.46
C THR A 37 8.95 14.60 11.04
N ALA A 38 8.20 13.55 10.71
CA ALA A 38 8.19 13.00 9.37
C ALA A 38 6.81 12.41 9.01
N THR A 39 6.40 12.58 7.75
CA THR A 39 5.15 12.04 7.21
C THR A 39 5.39 11.50 5.80
N MET A 40 4.75 10.38 5.47
CA MET A 40 4.81 9.80 4.13
C MET A 40 3.53 10.14 3.36
N MET A 41 3.68 10.68 2.15
CA MET A 41 2.58 11.03 1.26
C MET A 41 2.66 10.21 -0.02
N ARG A 42 1.54 9.67 -0.48
CA ARG A 42 1.44 9.01 -1.78
C ARG A 42 1.42 10.05 -2.89
N VAL A 43 2.21 9.82 -3.94
CA VAL A 43 2.21 10.66 -5.14
C VAL A 43 0.80 10.62 -5.78
N PRO A 44 0.28 11.77 -6.27
CA PRO A 44 -1.05 11.83 -6.89
C PRO A 44 -1.15 10.93 -8.11
N ASP A 45 -2.33 10.32 -8.30
CA ASP A 45 -2.69 9.61 -9.52
C ASP A 45 -3.73 10.43 -10.27
N VAL A 46 -3.24 11.29 -11.16
CA VAL A 46 -4.06 12.23 -11.94
C VAL A 46 -5.04 11.49 -12.85
N ALA A 47 -4.65 10.35 -13.40
CA ALA A 47 -5.51 9.54 -14.26
C ALA A 47 -6.70 8.95 -13.48
N ALA A 48 -6.49 8.61 -12.21
CA ALA A 48 -7.53 8.14 -11.29
C ALA A 48 -8.22 9.27 -10.49
N GLY A 49 -7.88 10.54 -10.72
CA GLY A 49 -8.42 11.68 -9.97
C GLY A 49 -8.06 11.70 -8.48
N ARG A 50 -6.98 11.02 -8.09
CA ARG A 50 -6.53 10.91 -6.68
C ARG A 50 -5.48 11.96 -6.38
N ASP A 51 -5.75 12.79 -5.37
CA ASP A 51 -4.82 13.79 -4.86
C ASP A 51 -3.81 13.18 -3.85
N TRP A 52 -2.86 14.00 -3.37
CA TRP A 52 -1.93 13.68 -2.29
C TRP A 52 -2.67 13.09 -1.07
N GLN A 53 -2.29 11.89 -0.66
CA GLN A 53 -2.88 11.21 0.50
C GLN A 53 -1.80 10.68 1.43
N PRO A 54 -1.96 10.80 2.76
CA PRO A 54 -1.02 10.22 3.70
C PRO A 54 -1.05 8.69 3.61
N LEU A 55 0.13 8.06 3.62
CA LEU A 55 0.29 6.59 3.59
C LEU A 55 0.02 5.93 4.95
N SER A 56 -0.11 6.72 6.02
CA SER A 56 -0.50 6.27 7.35
C SER A 56 -1.48 7.25 8.00
N ARG A 57 -2.45 6.73 8.76
CA ARG A 57 -3.41 7.53 9.54
C ARG A 57 -2.73 8.32 10.67
N GLU A 58 -1.59 7.86 11.16
CA GLU A 58 -0.78 8.60 12.12
C GLU A 58 0.00 9.69 11.38
N ASN A 59 -0.66 10.83 11.10
CA ASN A 59 -0.01 12.06 10.67
C ASN A 59 0.86 12.61 11.80
N GLY A 60 2.01 11.97 12.01
CA GLY A 60 2.91 12.16 13.15
C GLY A 60 3.84 13.38 13.08
N GLY A 61 3.40 14.51 12.50
CA GLY A 61 3.93 15.79 13.00
C GLY A 61 4.35 16.89 12.02
N ILE A 62 4.05 16.86 10.71
CA ILE A 62 4.30 18.04 9.86
C ILE A 62 3.18 19.11 9.92
N GLY A 63 2.13 18.87 10.71
CA GLY A 63 0.93 19.73 10.75
C GLY A 63 0.02 19.58 9.53
N PRO A 64 -0.86 20.55 9.23
CA PRO A 64 -1.70 20.53 8.04
C PRO A 64 -0.87 20.49 6.74
N PHE A 65 -1.33 19.72 5.75
CA PHE A 65 -0.71 19.66 4.43
C PHE A 65 -0.99 20.95 3.63
N SER A 66 -0.27 22.01 3.99
CA SER A 66 -0.36 23.35 3.38
C SER A 66 0.14 23.39 1.93
N GLU A 67 -0.20 24.47 1.20
CA GLU A 67 0.32 24.73 -0.14
C GLU A 67 1.86 24.69 -0.21
N GLY A 68 2.53 25.16 0.83
CA GLY A 68 4.00 25.08 0.92
C GLY A 68 4.54 23.65 0.97
N TRP A 69 3.81 22.72 1.61
CA TRP A 69 4.16 21.29 1.59
C TRP A 69 3.87 20.67 0.23
N ARG A 70 2.75 21.04 -0.39
CA ARG A 70 2.37 20.57 -1.73
C ARG A 70 3.42 20.93 -2.78
N LEU A 71 3.85 22.19 -2.82
CA LEU A 71 4.90 22.66 -3.75
C LEU A 71 6.26 21.98 -3.56
N LEU A 72 6.59 21.56 -2.32
CA LEU A 72 7.79 20.79 -2.05
C LEU A 72 7.63 19.34 -2.49
N ALA A 73 6.46 18.74 -2.23
CA ALA A 73 6.17 17.37 -2.62
C ALA A 73 6.17 17.19 -4.15
N ASP A 74 5.55 18.13 -4.88
CA ASP A 74 5.54 18.15 -6.35
C ASP A 74 6.96 18.29 -6.91
N ARG A 75 7.79 19.18 -6.34
CA ARG A 75 9.19 19.30 -6.77
C ARG A 75 10.01 18.06 -6.47
N ALA A 76 9.81 17.45 -5.30
CA ALA A 76 10.54 16.26 -4.90
C ALA A 76 10.16 15.06 -5.78
N SER A 77 8.89 14.87 -6.15
CA SER A 77 8.49 13.80 -7.06
C SER A 77 9.12 13.96 -8.46
N GLU A 78 9.34 15.19 -8.93
CA GLU A 78 10.00 15.45 -10.21
C GLU A 78 11.53 15.34 -10.16
N HIS A 79 12.16 15.80 -9.07
CA HIS A 79 13.62 16.01 -8.99
C HIS A 79 14.32 15.11 -7.96
N GLY A 80 13.59 14.19 -7.33
CA GLY A 80 14.06 13.31 -6.26
C GLY A 80 14.13 13.98 -4.88
N VAL A 81 14.42 15.27 -4.80
CA VAL A 81 14.49 16.01 -3.53
C VAL A 81 14.13 17.48 -3.69
N ALA A 82 13.48 18.04 -2.68
CA ALA A 82 13.22 19.48 -2.58
C ALA A 82 13.30 19.93 -1.13
N HIS A 83 13.82 21.12 -0.88
CA HIS A 83 13.86 21.70 0.46
C HIS A 83 13.54 23.18 0.44
N LYS A 84 13.05 23.69 1.56
CA LYS A 84 12.86 25.12 1.82
C LYS A 84 12.90 25.35 3.32
N GLU A 85 13.78 26.25 3.77
CA GLU A 85 13.98 26.52 5.20
C GLU A 85 14.23 25.20 5.96
N HIS A 86 13.40 24.89 6.96
CA HIS A 86 13.49 23.70 7.79
C HIS A 86 12.64 22.53 7.29
N ARG A 87 12.17 22.60 6.03
CA ARG A 87 11.33 21.58 5.41
C ARG A 87 12.12 20.87 4.32
N LEU A 88 12.01 19.55 4.31
CA LEU A 88 12.64 18.68 3.34
C LEU A 88 11.61 17.67 2.80
N ALA A 89 11.65 17.42 1.51
CA ALA A 89 10.85 16.44 0.80
C ALA A 89 11.78 15.55 -0.03
N VAL A 90 11.62 14.24 0.07
CA VAL A 90 12.44 13.24 -0.63
C VAL A 90 11.51 12.24 -1.33
N SER A 91 11.68 12.06 -2.63
CA SER A 91 10.99 11.03 -3.41
C SER A 91 11.51 9.66 -3.02
N LEU A 92 10.58 8.71 -2.94
CA LEU A 92 10.84 7.30 -2.79
C LEU A 92 10.25 6.60 -4.00
N ASP A 93 11.14 5.93 -4.73
CA ASP A 93 10.81 5.39 -6.03
C ASP A 93 10.44 3.91 -5.90
N ALA A 94 9.45 3.51 -6.67
CA ALA A 94 9.08 2.13 -6.89
C ALA A 94 8.84 1.91 -8.39
N GLU A 95 9.38 0.83 -8.91
CA GLU A 95 9.41 0.47 -10.33
C GLU A 95 9.99 1.61 -11.21
N GLY A 96 11.00 2.32 -10.71
CA GLY A 96 11.60 3.46 -11.40
C GLY A 96 10.69 4.67 -11.56
N LYS A 97 9.61 4.76 -10.77
CA LYS A 97 8.71 5.93 -10.72
C LYS A 97 8.53 6.41 -9.28
N PRO A 98 8.29 7.72 -9.06
CA PRO A 98 7.92 8.25 -7.75
C PRO A 98 6.62 7.60 -7.25
N ALA A 99 6.70 6.84 -6.16
CA ALA A 99 5.54 6.19 -5.56
C ALA A 99 5.08 6.89 -4.28
N ALA A 100 6.03 7.43 -3.52
CA ALA A 100 5.78 8.20 -2.31
C ALA A 100 6.76 9.35 -2.18
N VAL A 101 6.39 10.35 -1.39
CA VAL A 101 7.27 11.42 -0.94
C VAL A 101 7.28 11.45 0.57
N ALA A 102 8.48 11.33 1.16
CA ALA A 102 8.71 11.52 2.58
C ALA A 102 8.96 13.01 2.87
N LEU A 103 8.18 13.57 3.79
CA LEU A 103 8.24 14.97 4.20
C LEU A 103 8.80 15.05 5.62
N PHE A 104 9.76 15.94 5.85
CA PHE A 104 10.49 16.06 7.10
C PHE A 104 10.52 17.52 7.58
N THR A 105 10.27 17.71 8.87
CA THR A 105 10.59 18.97 9.57
C THR A 105 11.92 18.78 10.28
N LEU A 106 12.91 19.59 9.90
CA LEU A 106 14.27 19.53 10.42
C LEU A 106 14.48 20.59 11.52
N PRO A 107 15.46 20.40 12.41
CA PRO A 107 15.86 21.44 13.36
C PRO A 107 16.35 22.71 12.64
N GLU A 108 16.23 23.89 13.27
CA GLU A 108 16.55 25.17 12.60
C GLU A 108 17.98 25.25 12.05
N LYS A 109 18.94 24.59 12.72
CA LYS A 109 20.37 24.61 12.37
C LYS A 109 20.78 23.49 11.40
N ALA A 110 19.83 22.67 10.95
CA ALA A 110 20.12 21.54 10.09
C ALA A 110 20.40 21.99 8.65
N ASP A 111 21.37 21.35 8.00
CA ASP A 111 21.62 21.52 6.58
C ASP A 111 20.65 20.62 5.78
N ALA A 112 19.49 21.19 5.44
CA ALA A 112 18.44 20.48 4.71
C ALA A 112 18.92 19.94 3.35
N GLN A 113 19.86 20.63 2.70
CA GLN A 113 20.37 20.24 1.40
C GLN A 113 21.28 19.01 1.53
N ALA A 114 22.24 19.05 2.46
CA ALA A 114 23.13 17.92 2.72
C ALA A 114 22.36 16.68 3.21
N ILE A 115 21.37 16.88 4.10
CA ILE A 115 20.50 15.80 4.57
C ILE A 115 19.67 15.23 3.41
N GLY A 116 19.10 16.09 2.57
CA GLY A 116 18.36 15.68 1.38
C GLY A 116 19.19 14.80 0.45
N MET A 117 20.41 15.24 0.11
CA MET A 117 21.33 14.45 -0.70
C MET A 117 21.66 13.09 -0.07
N MET A 118 21.88 13.05 1.24
CA MET A 118 22.11 11.80 1.96
C MET A 118 20.89 10.86 1.90
N LEU A 119 19.67 11.38 2.07
CA LEU A 119 18.45 10.57 2.04
C LEU A 119 18.14 10.04 0.63
N CYS A 120 18.48 10.78 -0.43
CA CYS A 120 18.36 10.30 -1.81
C CYS A 120 19.16 9.01 -2.07
N ALA A 121 20.24 8.76 -1.33
CA ALA A 121 20.99 7.50 -1.45
C ALA A 121 20.18 6.25 -1.07
N TYR A 122 18.97 6.43 -0.53
CA TYR A 122 18.06 5.38 -0.10
C TYR A 122 16.69 5.45 -0.78
N SER A 123 16.52 6.30 -1.81
CA SER A 123 15.24 6.46 -2.51
C SER A 123 14.80 5.18 -3.23
N ASP A 124 15.75 4.29 -3.54
CA ASP A 124 15.53 3.02 -4.24
C ASP A 124 15.13 1.86 -3.31
N LEU A 125 15.13 2.05 -1.98
CA LEU A 125 14.83 0.97 -1.04
C LEU A 125 13.46 0.31 -1.23
N PRO A 126 12.36 1.05 -1.53
CA PRO A 126 11.09 0.41 -1.86
C PRO A 126 11.23 -0.49 -3.09
N ASP A 127 11.98 -0.06 -4.09
CA ASP A 127 12.29 -0.82 -5.28
C ASP A 127 13.01 -2.14 -4.97
N HIS A 128 14.03 -2.10 -4.10
CA HIS A 128 14.72 -3.31 -3.62
C HIS A 128 13.80 -4.24 -2.83
N PHE A 129 12.94 -3.68 -1.97
CA PHE A 129 11.96 -4.46 -1.22
C PHE A 129 10.95 -5.17 -2.13
N LEU A 130 10.41 -4.46 -3.12
CA LEU A 130 9.48 -5.02 -4.12
C LEU A 130 10.13 -6.10 -4.99
N ARG A 131 11.41 -5.91 -5.36
CA ARG A 131 12.22 -6.90 -6.09
C ARG A 131 12.49 -8.15 -5.24
N ASN A 132 12.89 -8.00 -3.98
CA ASN A 132 13.16 -9.14 -3.12
C ASN A 132 11.89 -9.94 -2.75
N LYS A 133 10.73 -9.28 -2.63
CA LYS A 133 9.43 -9.96 -2.51
C LYS A 133 9.01 -10.70 -3.79
N SER A 134 9.52 -10.31 -4.97
CA SER A 134 9.21 -10.99 -6.24
C SER A 134 10.16 -12.15 -6.56
N VAL A 135 11.37 -12.18 -5.99
CA VAL A 135 12.28 -13.34 -6.09
C VAL A 135 11.72 -14.58 -5.35
N ASP A 136 10.86 -14.38 -4.35
CA ASP A 136 10.17 -15.48 -3.63
C ASP A 136 8.94 -16.03 -4.41
N SER A 137 8.64 -15.51 -5.60
CA SER A 137 7.52 -15.98 -6.44
C SER A 137 7.62 -15.44 -7.88
N GLY A 138 8.13 -16.25 -8.80
CA GLY A 138 8.45 -15.91 -10.19
C GLY A 138 7.51 -14.91 -10.90
N ASP A 139 8.14 -13.83 -11.40
CA ASP A 139 7.86 -12.88 -12.50
C ASP A 139 6.44 -12.39 -12.83
N ARG A 140 5.36 -12.89 -12.23
CA ARG A 140 3.98 -12.42 -12.49
C ARG A 140 3.34 -11.67 -11.32
N LYS A 141 4.09 -11.44 -10.24
CA LYS A 141 3.54 -10.93 -8.96
C LYS A 141 3.93 -9.50 -8.58
N ALA A 142 4.89 -8.82 -9.20
CA ALA A 142 5.23 -7.43 -8.87
C ALA A 142 4.04 -6.47 -9.05
N ALA A 143 3.36 -6.54 -10.20
CA ALA A 143 2.10 -5.83 -10.44
C ALA A 143 0.98 -6.24 -9.46
N ARG A 144 0.95 -7.50 -9.00
CA ARG A 144 0.00 -7.98 -7.99
C ARG A 144 0.30 -7.39 -6.61
N PHE A 145 1.56 -7.15 -6.26
CA PHE A 145 1.94 -6.56 -4.98
C PHE A 145 1.65 -5.06 -4.90
N ALA A 146 1.93 -4.29 -5.95
CA ALA A 146 1.47 -2.90 -6.05
C ALA A 146 -0.07 -2.81 -5.99
N THR A 147 -0.76 -3.78 -6.60
CA THR A 147 -2.23 -3.89 -6.52
C THR A 147 -2.71 -4.17 -5.09
N VAL A 148 -2.09 -5.11 -4.37
CA VAL A 148 -2.42 -5.44 -2.97
C VAL A 148 -2.11 -4.26 -2.04
N LEU A 149 -1.03 -3.52 -2.31
CA LEU A 149 -0.67 -2.28 -1.61
C LEU A 149 -1.74 -1.19 -1.79
N ASP A 150 -2.12 -0.90 -3.04
CA ASP A 150 -3.15 0.11 -3.35
C ASP A 150 -4.50 -0.27 -2.74
N LEU A 151 -4.82 -1.56 -2.76
CA LEU A 151 -6.03 -2.11 -2.19
C LEU A 151 -6.01 -1.98 -0.66
N GLY A 152 -4.94 -2.42 0.01
CA GLY A 152 -4.78 -2.29 1.47
C GLY A 152 -4.92 -0.85 1.96
N LEU A 153 -4.37 0.11 1.21
CA LEU A 153 -4.47 1.55 1.51
C LEU A 153 -5.88 2.10 1.26
N THR A 154 -6.55 1.66 0.20
CA THR A 154 -7.94 2.05 -0.13
C THR A 154 -8.91 1.58 0.96
N LEU A 155 -8.69 0.38 1.50
CA LEU A 155 -9.49 -0.20 2.58
C LEU A 155 -9.28 0.46 3.93
N GLN A 156 -8.11 1.05 4.15
CA GLN A 156 -7.76 1.75 5.38
C GLN A 156 -8.56 3.05 5.56
N ALA A 157 -9.20 3.58 4.51
CA ALA A 157 -10.10 4.73 4.59
C ALA A 157 -11.45 4.40 5.26
N GLY A 158 -11.88 3.13 5.25
CA GLY A 158 -13.12 2.70 5.89
C GLY A 158 -13.02 2.66 7.42
N GLU A 159 -14.01 3.20 8.12
CA GLU A 159 -14.09 3.14 9.59
C GLU A 159 -14.71 1.82 10.11
N LYS A 160 -15.33 1.03 9.21
CA LYS A 160 -16.09 -0.18 9.56
C LYS A 160 -15.80 -1.32 8.58
N PHE A 161 -15.60 -2.53 9.13
CA PHE A 161 -15.27 -3.76 8.39
C PHE A 161 -16.14 -4.00 7.13
N GLY A 162 -17.46 -3.80 7.23
CA GLY A 162 -18.36 -4.00 6.09
C GLY A 162 -18.16 -2.99 4.95
N GLN A 163 -17.83 -1.74 5.26
CA GLN A 163 -17.59 -0.71 4.25
C GLN A 163 -16.27 -0.95 3.53
N SER A 164 -15.20 -1.28 4.28
CA SER A 164 -13.93 -1.69 3.69
C SER A 164 -14.13 -2.95 2.83
N GLY A 165 -14.83 -3.98 3.33
CA GLY A 165 -15.11 -5.20 2.56
C GLY A 165 -15.83 -4.93 1.24
N MET A 166 -16.81 -4.03 1.21
CA MET A 166 -17.49 -3.64 -0.02
C MET A 166 -16.55 -2.90 -0.98
N GLN A 167 -15.77 -1.96 -0.46
CA GLN A 167 -14.79 -1.21 -1.25
C GLN A 167 -13.73 -2.14 -1.87
N LEU A 168 -13.30 -3.17 -1.13
CA LEU A 168 -12.43 -4.25 -1.61
C LEU A 168 -13.05 -4.93 -2.83
N CYS A 169 -14.28 -5.42 -2.69
CA CYS A 169 -14.97 -6.11 -3.76
C CYS A 169 -15.17 -5.22 -4.99
N ASN A 170 -15.50 -3.93 -4.81
CA ASN A 170 -15.68 -2.97 -5.90
C ASN A 170 -14.37 -2.77 -6.70
N GLU A 171 -13.27 -2.55 -5.99
CA GLU A 171 -11.96 -2.37 -6.61
C GLU A 171 -11.53 -3.63 -7.36
N LEU A 172 -11.72 -4.81 -6.77
CA LEU A 172 -11.42 -6.08 -7.43
C LEU A 172 -12.29 -6.28 -8.69
N ALA A 173 -13.58 -6.01 -8.61
CA ALA A 173 -14.49 -6.13 -9.74
C ALA A 173 -14.07 -5.21 -10.90
N SER A 174 -13.83 -3.94 -10.61
CA SER A 174 -13.40 -2.96 -11.62
C SER A 174 -12.05 -3.32 -12.25
N ARG A 175 -11.08 -3.78 -11.45
CA ARG A 175 -9.71 -4.06 -11.93
C ARG A 175 -9.63 -5.34 -12.75
N PHE A 176 -10.36 -6.38 -12.37
CA PHE A 176 -10.37 -7.65 -13.10
C PHE A 176 -11.46 -7.74 -14.17
N GLY A 177 -12.28 -6.69 -14.33
CA GLY A 177 -13.42 -6.70 -15.23
C GLY A 177 -14.45 -7.78 -14.87
N ALA A 178 -14.54 -8.12 -13.59
CA ALA A 178 -15.46 -9.15 -13.10
C ALA A 178 -16.85 -8.55 -12.89
N ASP A 179 -17.88 -9.26 -13.32
CA ASP A 179 -19.28 -8.84 -13.10
C ASP A 179 -19.65 -8.80 -11.61
N ARG A 180 -19.00 -9.65 -10.81
CA ARG A 180 -19.19 -9.72 -9.37
C ARG A 180 -17.95 -10.22 -8.64
N VAL A 181 -17.66 -9.59 -7.52
CA VAL A 181 -16.72 -10.09 -6.51
C VAL A 181 -17.45 -10.15 -5.17
N SER A 182 -17.30 -11.27 -4.46
CA SER A 182 -17.93 -11.50 -3.16
C SER A 182 -16.88 -11.95 -2.16
N LEU A 183 -16.96 -11.43 -0.94
CA LEU A 183 -16.08 -11.76 0.17
C LEU A 183 -16.85 -12.56 1.21
N GLY A 184 -16.43 -13.79 1.47
CA GLY A 184 -16.89 -14.61 2.58
C GLY A 184 -16.02 -14.42 3.83
N TRP A 185 -16.61 -14.58 5.01
CA TRP A 185 -15.90 -14.58 6.29
C TRP A 185 -16.27 -15.82 7.09
N LEU A 186 -15.26 -16.58 7.50
CA LEU A 186 -15.46 -17.73 8.36
C LEU A 186 -15.91 -17.27 9.76
N ARG A 187 -17.10 -17.72 10.18
CA ARG A 187 -17.64 -17.47 11.53
C ARG A 187 -17.97 -18.80 12.19
N GLY A 188 -17.05 -19.26 13.04
CA GLY A 188 -17.15 -20.58 13.65
C GLY A 188 -16.91 -21.65 12.60
N ARG A 189 -17.96 -22.35 12.18
CA ARG A 189 -17.90 -23.43 11.18
C ARG A 189 -18.62 -23.12 9.88
N ALA A 190 -19.20 -21.93 9.75
CA ALA A 190 -19.95 -21.54 8.56
C ALA A 190 -19.34 -20.28 7.95
N ILE A 191 -19.41 -20.17 6.63
CA ILE A 191 -19.05 -18.95 5.93
C ILE A 191 -20.26 -18.02 5.91
N LYS A 192 -19.99 -16.73 6.09
CA LYS A 192 -20.99 -15.67 5.92
C LYS A 192 -20.48 -14.65 4.92
N VAL A 193 -21.30 -14.30 3.92
CA VAL A 193 -20.92 -13.22 3.00
C VAL A 193 -20.82 -11.91 3.78
N ALA A 194 -19.61 -11.34 3.77
CA ALA A 194 -19.29 -10.07 4.40
C ALA A 194 -19.49 -8.87 3.46
N ALA A 195 -19.25 -9.07 2.15
CA ALA A 195 -19.37 -8.01 1.16
C ALA A 195 -19.63 -8.57 -0.26
N ILE A 196 -20.30 -7.79 -1.10
CA ILE A 196 -20.49 -8.05 -2.53
C ILE A 196 -20.22 -6.73 -3.27
N SER A 197 -19.53 -6.79 -4.40
CA SER A 197 -19.28 -5.63 -5.24
C SER A 197 -20.59 -4.95 -5.65
N HIS A 198 -20.59 -3.62 -5.66
CA HIS A 198 -21.70 -2.74 -6.03
C HIS A 198 -22.99 -2.97 -5.22
N THR A 199 -22.89 -3.57 -4.03
CA THR A 199 -24.06 -3.92 -3.19
C THR A 199 -23.90 -3.38 -1.76
N GLU A 200 -24.63 -2.31 -1.43
CA GLU A 200 -24.55 -1.67 -0.11
C GLU A 200 -25.26 -2.44 1.01
N LYS A 201 -26.33 -3.16 0.68
CA LYS A 201 -27.11 -3.96 1.64
C LYS A 201 -27.25 -5.39 1.14
N ILE A 202 -26.71 -6.31 1.94
CA ILE A 202 -26.81 -7.76 1.67
C ILE A 202 -28.03 -8.30 2.39
N GLU A 203 -28.98 -8.81 1.64
CA GLU A 203 -30.13 -9.52 2.20
C GLU A 203 -29.76 -10.97 2.49
N LYS A 204 -29.68 -11.31 3.78
CA LYS A 204 -29.25 -12.65 4.24
C LYS A 204 -30.11 -13.82 3.74
N ARG A 205 -31.30 -13.56 3.19
CA ARG A 205 -32.24 -14.57 2.67
C ARG A 205 -32.26 -14.63 1.15
N ALA A 206 -31.44 -13.84 0.48
CA ALA A 206 -31.32 -13.93 -0.97
C ALA A 206 -30.69 -15.28 -1.33
N GLU A 207 -31.31 -15.99 -2.28
CA GLU A 207 -30.87 -17.30 -2.76
C GLU A 207 -29.39 -17.28 -3.16
N ILE A 208 -28.99 -16.24 -3.90
CA ILE A 208 -27.61 -16.02 -4.33
C ILE A 208 -26.60 -15.91 -3.18
N VAL A 209 -26.99 -15.39 -2.02
CA VAL A 209 -26.08 -15.31 -0.86
C VAL A 209 -25.84 -16.71 -0.31
N SER A 210 -26.87 -17.55 -0.28
CA SER A 210 -26.75 -18.93 0.21
C SER A 210 -25.90 -19.79 -0.73
N GLU A 211 -26.07 -19.60 -2.05
CA GLU A 211 -25.24 -20.27 -3.07
C GLU A 211 -23.76 -19.86 -2.98
N LEU A 212 -23.49 -18.57 -2.77
CA LEU A 212 -22.11 -18.07 -2.58
C LEU A 212 -21.49 -18.65 -1.31
N GLU A 213 -22.22 -18.70 -0.19
CA GLU A 213 -21.72 -19.31 1.06
C GLU A 213 -21.40 -20.79 0.86
N ALA A 214 -22.28 -21.54 0.22
CA ALA A 214 -22.06 -22.96 -0.06
C ALA A 214 -20.84 -23.20 -0.97
N ALA A 215 -20.67 -22.40 -2.03
CA ALA A 215 -19.51 -22.50 -2.92
C ALA A 215 -18.19 -22.19 -2.20
N MET A 216 -18.21 -21.21 -1.30
CA MET A 216 -17.03 -20.88 -0.49
C MET A 216 -16.75 -21.96 0.56
N GLU A 217 -17.79 -22.59 1.13
CA GLU A 217 -17.65 -23.69 2.09
C GLU A 217 -17.00 -24.90 1.41
N GLU A 218 -17.43 -25.23 0.19
CA GLU A 218 -16.80 -26.28 -0.62
C GLU A 218 -15.32 -25.99 -0.89
N ALA A 219 -14.97 -24.74 -1.21
CA ALA A 219 -13.58 -24.35 -1.42
C ALA A 219 -12.71 -24.53 -0.16
N ILE A 220 -13.26 -24.23 1.02
CA ILE A 220 -12.56 -24.45 2.30
C ILE A 220 -12.47 -25.96 2.61
N ASP A 221 -13.54 -26.72 2.37
CA ASP A 221 -13.59 -28.15 2.67
C ASP A 221 -12.62 -28.95 1.78
N GLN A 222 -12.43 -28.51 0.53
CA GLN A 222 -11.47 -29.11 -0.41
C GLN A 222 -10.04 -28.58 -0.24
N ASP A 223 -9.86 -27.47 0.48
CA ASP A 223 -8.58 -26.72 0.58
C ASP A 223 -8.01 -26.36 -0.81
N ASP A 224 -8.88 -25.98 -1.76
CA ASP A 224 -8.52 -25.69 -3.16
C ASP A 224 -9.40 -24.60 -3.79
N GLU A 225 -8.93 -24.00 -4.88
CA GLU A 225 -9.66 -23.00 -5.65
C GLU A 225 -10.74 -23.66 -6.53
N ILE A 226 -12.00 -23.32 -6.28
CA ILE A 226 -13.13 -23.81 -7.08
C ILE A 226 -13.32 -22.94 -8.33
N VAL A 227 -13.09 -23.49 -9.52
CA VAL A 227 -13.29 -22.83 -10.81
C VAL A 227 -14.50 -23.41 -11.54
N PHE A 228 -15.45 -22.55 -11.91
CA PHE A 228 -16.64 -22.96 -12.66
C PHE A 228 -16.94 -22.00 -13.83
N PRO A 229 -17.20 -22.52 -15.05
CA PRO A 229 -17.06 -23.92 -15.44
C PRO A 229 -15.60 -24.38 -15.35
N PRO A 230 -15.34 -25.67 -15.10
CA PRO A 230 -13.98 -26.20 -15.08
C PRO A 230 -13.31 -25.90 -16.42
N GLY A 231 -12.15 -25.25 -16.39
CA GLY A 231 -11.43 -24.87 -17.62
C GLY A 231 -11.03 -26.09 -18.45
N GLU A 232 -10.87 -25.93 -19.77
CA GLU A 232 -10.46 -27.00 -20.71
C GLU A 232 -9.07 -27.63 -20.45
N LYS A 233 -8.41 -27.34 -19.32
CA LYS A 233 -7.12 -27.93 -18.95
C LYS A 233 -7.06 -28.30 -17.46
N SER A 234 -7.91 -29.25 -17.06
CA SER A 234 -7.71 -30.09 -15.87
C SER A 234 -7.38 -31.53 -16.29
N SER A 235 -6.46 -31.67 -17.24
CA SER A 235 -5.80 -32.94 -17.56
C SER A 235 -4.37 -32.64 -17.97
N GLN A 236 -3.49 -32.50 -16.98
CA GLN A 236 -2.22 -33.22 -16.90
C GLN A 236 -1.41 -32.76 -15.69
N ILE A 237 -1.36 -33.69 -14.71
CA ILE A 237 -0.30 -33.96 -13.71
C ILE A 237 -0.16 -32.96 -12.56
#